data_AF-A0A953RH82-F1
#
_entry.id   AF-A0A953RH82-F1
#
_cell.length_a   1.000
_cell.length_b   1.000
_cell.length_c   1.000
_cell.angle_alpha   90.00
_cell.angle_beta   90.00
_cell.angle_gamma   90.00
#
_symmetry.space_group_name_H-M   'P 1'
#
loop_
_entity.id
_entity.type
_entity.pdbx_description
1 polymer ?
#
loop_
_entity_poly.entity_id
_entity_poly.type
_entity_poly.pdbx_seq_one_letter_code
_entity_poly.pdbx_strand_id
1 'polypeptide(L)'
;MKRSRQLGFELAILLLATTSFASQLAILCNGFSVRYERCTAVGGVTRLYTGSGYVDIPTAEIDHFELDTPPTARKLAVLLHRLWVSGEVYEPLRNRNQRAMPAAA
;
A
#
# COMPACT_ATOMS: atom_id res chain seq x y z
N MET A 1 18.94 22.56 26.62
CA MET A 1 17.52 22.75 26.18
C MET A 1 17.24 22.36 24.72
N LYS A 2 18.22 22.40 23.79
CA LYS A 2 18.00 22.08 22.36
C LYS A 2 17.73 20.58 22.07
N ARG A 3 18.45 19.68 22.77
CA ARG A 3 18.33 18.22 22.60
C ARG A 3 17.02 17.61 23.12
N SER A 4 16.44 18.16 24.21
CA SER A 4 15.15 17.65 24.72
C SER A 4 13.98 17.99 23.81
N ARG A 5 14.03 19.16 23.13
CA ARG A 5 13.03 19.56 22.12
C ARG A 5 13.14 18.73 20.83
N GLN A 6 14.35 18.36 20.41
CA GLN A 6 14.55 17.45 19.28
C GLN A 6 14.02 16.04 19.58
N LEU A 7 14.32 15.48 20.77
CA LEU A 7 13.82 14.17 21.17
C LEU A 7 12.29 14.12 21.22
N GLY A 8 11.64 15.19 21.71
CA GLY A 8 10.17 15.27 21.71
C GLY A 8 9.57 15.30 20.30
N PHE A 9 10.21 16.00 19.36
CA PHE A 9 9.73 16.10 17.98
C PHE A 9 9.91 14.79 17.20
N GLU A 10 11.04 14.09 17.37
CA GLU A 10 11.24 12.78 16.74
C GLU A 10 10.30 11.72 17.30
N LEU A 11 10.06 11.71 18.62
CA LEU A 11 9.09 10.80 19.23
C LEU A 11 7.66 11.09 18.76
N ALA A 12 7.31 12.35 18.53
CA ALA A 12 6.02 12.74 17.97
C ALA A 12 5.84 12.30 16.51
N ILE A 13 6.87 12.44 15.67
CA ILE A 13 6.86 11.92 14.30
C ILE A 13 6.75 10.39 14.29
N LEU A 14 7.50 9.72 15.17
CA LEU A 14 7.45 8.26 15.32
C LEU A 14 6.04 7.80 15.73
N LEU A 15 5.41 8.47 16.69
CA LEU A 15 4.06 8.14 17.16
C LEU A 15 3.00 8.36 16.06
N LEU A 16 3.09 9.45 15.30
CA LEU A 16 2.16 9.76 14.20
C LEU A 16 2.29 8.81 13.00
N ALA A 17 3.43 8.12 12.83
CA ALA A 17 3.65 7.23 11.69
C ALA A 17 3.06 5.81 11.87
N THR A 18 2.50 5.48 13.04
CA THR A 18 2.12 4.09 13.37
C THR A 18 0.73 3.65 12.87
N THR A 19 -0.10 4.56 12.39
CA THR A 19 -1.46 4.23 11.91
C THR A 19 -1.47 3.93 10.40
N SER A 20 -0.80 2.86 9.96
CA SER A 20 -1.04 2.31 8.62
C SER A 20 -1.81 1.00 8.76
N PHE A 21 -3.13 1.05 8.56
CA PHE A 21 -3.94 -0.16 8.47
C PHE A 21 -3.72 -0.80 7.09
N ALA A 22 -3.04 -1.94 7.06
CA ALA A 22 -2.91 -2.74 5.84
C ALA A 22 -4.30 -3.26 5.43
N SER A 23 -4.72 -2.91 4.22
CA SER A 23 -5.93 -3.41 3.60
C SER A 23 -5.58 -4.73 2.89
N GLN A 24 -6.33 -5.81 3.11
CA GLN A 24 -6.17 -7.05 2.33
C GLN A 24 -7.37 -7.19 1.38
N LEU A 25 -7.12 -7.66 0.16
CA LEU A 25 -8.12 -7.77 -0.90
C LEU A 25 -8.14 -9.20 -1.46
N ALA A 26 -9.32 -9.80 -1.59
CA ALA A 26 -9.51 -11.03 -2.34
C ALA A 26 -10.00 -10.66 -3.74
N ILE A 27 -9.28 -11.11 -4.77
CA ILE A 27 -9.67 -10.93 -6.17
C ILE A 27 -10.41 -12.18 -6.61
N LEU A 28 -11.62 -11.99 -7.11
CA LEU A 28 -12.46 -13.07 -7.58
C LEU A 28 -12.32 -13.25 -9.09
N CYS A 29 -12.54 -14.46 -9.56
CA CYS A 29 -12.52 -14.82 -10.98
C CYS A 29 -13.54 -14.03 -11.82
N ASN A 30 -14.59 -13.49 -11.18
CA ASN A 30 -15.61 -12.65 -11.82
C ASN A 30 -15.23 -11.16 -11.93
N GLY A 31 -14.04 -10.78 -11.45
CA GLY A 31 -13.55 -9.40 -11.47
C GLY A 31 -14.01 -8.54 -10.29
N PHE A 32 -14.81 -9.06 -9.36
CA PHE A 32 -15.08 -8.37 -8.10
C PHE A 32 -13.92 -8.54 -7.12
N SER A 33 -13.81 -7.57 -6.21
CA SER A 33 -12.82 -7.59 -5.14
C SER A 33 -13.46 -7.39 -3.78
N VAL A 34 -13.07 -8.20 -2.80
CA VAL A 34 -13.61 -8.12 -1.43
C VAL A 34 -12.50 -7.77 -0.46
N ARG A 35 -12.69 -6.68 0.30
CA ARG A 35 -11.79 -6.31 1.39
C ARG A 35 -12.00 -7.25 2.57
N TYR A 36 -10.91 -7.74 3.14
CA TYR A 36 -10.95 -8.61 4.31
C TYR A 36 -9.78 -8.31 5.26
N GLU A 37 -9.95 -8.70 6.52
CA GLU A 37 -8.93 -8.57 7.57
C GLU A 37 -8.33 -9.92 7.93
N ARG A 38 -9.13 -10.98 7.79
CA ARG A 38 -8.72 -12.38 7.99
C ARG A 38 -9.47 -13.26 7.01
N CYS A 39 -8.79 -14.27 6.48
CA CYS A 39 -9.42 -15.33 5.70
C CYS A 39 -9.23 -16.67 6.42
N THR A 40 -10.25 -17.51 6.39
CA THR A 40 -10.14 -18.91 6.83
C THR A 40 -10.75 -19.81 5.77
N ALA A 41 -9.95 -20.72 5.21
CA ALA A 41 -10.45 -21.76 4.31
C ALA A 41 -11.04 -22.90 5.14
N VAL A 42 -12.33 -23.18 4.96
CA VAL A 42 -13.05 -24.29 5.62
C VAL A 42 -13.71 -25.13 4.54
N GLY A 43 -13.07 -26.25 4.19
CA GLY A 43 -13.54 -27.10 3.09
C GLY A 43 -13.47 -26.38 1.74
N GLY A 44 -14.58 -26.38 1.00
CA GLY A 44 -14.69 -25.75 -0.32
C GLY A 44 -15.00 -24.24 -0.31
N VAL A 45 -15.08 -23.62 0.87
CA VAL A 45 -15.46 -22.22 1.04
C VAL A 45 -14.36 -21.50 1.81
N THR A 46 -14.06 -20.28 1.38
CA THR A 46 -13.20 -19.34 2.09
C THR A 46 -14.07 -18.30 2.77
N ARG A 47 -13.98 -18.24 4.10
CA ARG A 47 -14.63 -17.23 4.91
C ARG A 47 -13.73 -16.02 5.03
N LEU A 48 -14.19 -14.89 4.51
CA LEU A 48 -13.53 -13.59 4.62
C LEU A 48 -14.17 -12.79 5.76
N TYR A 49 -13.39 -12.51 6.80
CA TYR A 49 -13.79 -11.68 7.92
C TYR A 49 -13.55 -10.22 7.59
N THR A 50 -14.59 -9.42 7.79
CA THR A 50 -14.62 -7.97 7.60
C THR A 50 -14.85 -7.32 8.96
N GLY A 51 -14.57 -6.02 9.09
CA GLY A 51 -14.79 -5.30 10.35
C GLY A 51 -16.23 -5.35 10.89
N SER A 52 -17.21 -5.70 10.04
CA SER A 52 -18.64 -5.81 10.42
C SER A 52 -19.19 -7.24 10.42
N GLY A 53 -18.40 -8.27 10.09
CA GLY A 53 -18.93 -9.63 10.00
C GLY A 53 -18.07 -10.55 9.12
N TYR A 54 -18.72 -11.44 8.38
CA TYR A 54 -18.03 -12.35 7.46
C TYR A 54 -18.82 -12.54 6.17
N VAL A 55 -18.09 -12.84 5.10
CA VAL A 55 -18.63 -13.22 3.80
C VAL A 55 -18.02 -14.55 3.41
N ASP A 56 -18.87 -15.51 3.05
CA ASP A 56 -18.46 -16.82 2.60
C ASP A 56 -18.40 -16.82 1.07
N ILE A 57 -17.23 -17.14 0.51
CA ILE A 57 -16.98 -17.18 -0.94
C ILE A 57 -16.46 -18.57 -1.28
N PRO A 58 -17.00 -19.27 -2.29
CA PRO A 58 -16.44 -20.54 -2.74
C PRO A 58 -14.97 -20.38 -3.10
N THR A 59 -14.10 -21.27 -2.61
CA THR A 59 -12.64 -21.15 -2.84
C THR A 59 -12.30 -21.19 -4.33
N ALA A 60 -13.12 -21.87 -5.15
CA ALA A 60 -12.97 -21.92 -6.60
C ALA A 60 -13.28 -20.57 -7.31
N GLU A 61 -13.97 -19.64 -6.65
CA GLU A 61 -14.26 -18.30 -7.17
C GLU A 61 -13.16 -17.29 -6.84
N ILE A 62 -12.19 -17.64 -5.98
CA ILE A 62 -11.07 -16.78 -5.62
C ILE A 62 -9.93 -17.05 -6.59
N ASP A 63 -9.52 -16.02 -7.33
CA ASP A 63 -8.38 -16.08 -8.23
C ASP A 63 -7.07 -15.97 -7.43
N HIS A 64 -6.93 -14.88 -6.67
CA HIS A 64 -5.78 -14.68 -5.78
C HIS A 64 -6.08 -13.67 -4.66
N PHE A 65 -5.16 -13.58 -3.69
CA PHE A 65 -5.19 -12.59 -2.62
C PHE A 65 -4.14 -11.52 -2.86
N GLU A 66 -4.55 -10.26 -2.82
CA GLU A 66 -3.68 -9.11 -2.93
C GLU A 66 -3.52 -8.43 -1.57
N LEU A 67 -2.28 -8.06 -1.24
CA LEU A 67 -1.99 -7.25 -0.07
C LEU A 67 -1.82 -5.81 -0.52
N ASP A 68 -2.73 -4.96 -0.09
CA ASP A 68 -2.76 -3.52 -0.36
C ASP A 68 -1.72 -2.82 0.54
N THR A 69 -0.47 -3.29 0.42
CA THR A 69 0.68 -2.66 1.06
C THR A 69 1.12 -1.58 0.09
N PRO A 70 1.04 -0.29 0.45
CA PRO A 70 1.54 0.73 -0.45
C PRO A 70 3.03 0.44 -0.67
N PRO A 71 3.55 0.44 -1.92
CA PRO A 71 4.93 0.07 -2.24
C PRO A 71 5.97 1.10 -1.73
N THR A 72 5.62 1.86 -0.70
CA THR A 72 6.07 3.22 -0.47
C THR A 72 7.15 3.30 0.58
N ALA A 73 7.11 2.56 1.69
CA ALA A 73 8.06 2.85 2.79
C ALA A 73 9.54 2.71 2.35
N ARG A 74 9.91 1.56 1.78
CA ARG A 74 11.31 1.32 1.37
C ARG A 74 11.67 2.07 0.08
N LYS A 75 10.79 2.07 -0.93
CA LYS A 75 11.07 2.77 -2.19
C LYS A 75 11.12 4.28 -2.01
N LEU A 76 10.21 4.87 -1.22
CA LEU A 76 10.24 6.29 -0.88
C LEU A 76 11.45 6.61 0.00
N ALA A 77 11.79 5.79 1.00
CA ALA A 77 12.99 6.03 1.81
C ALA A 77 14.26 6.07 0.94
N VAL A 78 14.40 5.13 0.01
CA VAL A 78 15.52 5.10 -0.94
C VAL A 78 15.46 6.30 -1.91
N LEU A 79 14.29 6.67 -2.41
CA LEU A 79 14.11 7.82 -3.30
C LEU A 79 14.46 9.14 -2.59
N LEU A 80 13.95 9.35 -1.38
CA LEU A 80 14.25 10.52 -0.54
C LEU A 80 15.73 10.60 -0.21
N HIS A 81 16.35 9.48 0.18
CA HIS A 81 17.79 9.42 0.41
C HIS A 81 18.57 9.76 -0.87
N ARG A 82 18.16 9.23 -2.03
CA ARG A 82 18.84 9.50 -3.30
C ARG A 82 18.72 10.96 -3.70
N LEU A 83 17.53 11.55 -3.61
CA LEU A 83 17.28 12.97 -3.93
C LEU A 83 18.05 13.90 -2.99
N TRP A 84 18.12 13.55 -1.71
CA TRP A 84 18.92 14.30 -0.74
C TRP A 84 20.43 14.24 -1.04
N VAL A 85 20.94 13.06 -1.41
CA VAL A 85 22.37 12.87 -1.71
C VAL A 85 22.75 13.45 -3.08
N SER A 86 21.88 13.34 -4.08
CA SER A 86 22.16 13.82 -5.43
C SER A 86 21.84 15.31 -5.63
N GLY A 87 21.01 15.91 -4.77
CA GLY A 87 20.58 17.31 -4.92
C GLY A 87 19.68 17.56 -6.13
N GLU A 88 19.21 16.49 -6.78
CA GLU A 88 18.38 16.57 -7.99
C GLU A 88 16.95 17.01 -7.63
N VAL A 89 16.41 17.97 -8.40
CA VAL A 89 15.04 18.44 -8.22
C VAL A 89 14.07 17.37 -8.69
N TYR A 90 13.22 16.87 -7.80
CA TYR A 90 12.19 15.89 -8.13
C TYR A 90 11.04 16.55 -8.92
N GLU A 91 11.03 16.37 -10.24
CA GLU A 91 10.01 16.89 -11.18
C GLU A 91 9.12 15.73 -11.74
N PRO A 92 8.14 15.21 -10.98
CA PRO A 92 7.37 14.02 -11.36
C PRO A 92 6.45 14.24 -12.58
N LEU A 93 6.11 15.49 -12.87
CA LEU A 93 5.23 15.87 -13.98
C LEU A 93 5.91 15.74 -15.35
N ARG A 94 7.24 15.71 -15.40
CA ARG A 94 8.01 15.51 -16.64
C ARG A 94 7.81 14.10 -17.23
N ASN A 95 7.78 13.08 -16.37
CA ASN A 95 7.62 11.67 -16.78
C ASN A 95 6.20 11.37 -17.29
N ARG A 96 5.18 12.09 -16.80
CA ARG A 96 3.78 11.91 -17.23
C ARG A 96 3.56 12.43 -18.66
N ASN A 97 4.21 13.54 -19.01
CA ASN A 97 4.15 14.12 -20.36
C ASN A 97 5.05 13.38 -21.37
N GLN A 98 6.16 12.79 -20.94
CA GLN A 98 7.04 11.99 -21.81
C GLN A 98 6.42 10.65 -22.27
N ARG A 99 5.49 10.08 -21.51
CA ARG A 99 4.71 8.89 -21.94
C ARG A 99 3.54 9.22 -22.88
N ALA A 100 3.20 10.50 -23.06
CA ALA A 100 2.04 10.94 -23.83
C ALA A 100 2.36 11.34 -25.29
N MET A 101 3.54 10.99 -25.82
CA MET A 101 3.82 11.12 -27.25
C MET A 101 3.91 9.73 -27.91
N PRO A 102 2.96 9.35 -28.78
CA PRO A 102 3.26 8.35 -29.79
C PRO A 102 4.24 8.99 -30.79
N ALA A 103 5.19 8.20 -31.27
CA ALA A 103 6.00 8.55 -32.42
C ALA A 103 5.07 8.88 -33.60
N ALA A 104 5.03 10.15 -34.00
CA ALA A 104 4.49 10.54 -35.29
C ALA A 104 5.62 10.41 -36.32
N ALA A 105 5.30 9.70 -37.40
CA ALA A 105 6.13 9.33 -38.53
C ALA A 105 6.76 10.52 -39.28
#